data_AF-A0A5N6L6P5-F1
#
_entry.id   AF-A0A5N6L6P5-F1
#
_cell.length_a   1.000
_cell.length_b   1.000
_cell.length_c   1.000
_cell.angle_alpha   90.00
_cell.angle_beta   90.00
_cell.angle_gamma   90.00
#
_symmetry.space_group_name_H-M   'P 1'
#
loop_
_entity.id
_entity.type
_entity.pdbx_description
1 polymer ?
#
loop_
_entity_poly.entity_id
_entity_poly.type
_entity_poly.pdbx_seq_one_letter_code
_entity_poly.pdbx_strand_id
1 'polypeptide(L)'
;MESTIYATFIKAYIQAAASMNMTRVASVAPFGLCFSSKGIDSSKQLRSKVPAIDLVLQSEMVKWRILGRNSMVRVNDEVMCLGFLDGGLSPMTSIVLGGYQLEDIVLQFDLGTSMLGFSPSLLVWETSCSDFKFDSWPKYSL
;
A
#
# COMPACT_ATOMS: atom_id res chain seq x y z
N MET A 1 -9.21 -8.09 -4.02
CA MET A 1 -9.98 -7.11 -4.81
C MET A 1 -10.87 -7.89 -5.75
N GLU A 2 -12.13 -7.50 -5.94
CA GLU A 2 -13.03 -8.14 -6.91
C GLU A 2 -12.36 -8.18 -8.30
N SER A 3 -12.53 -9.29 -9.04
CA SER A 3 -11.76 -9.58 -10.26
C SER A 3 -11.86 -8.51 -11.34
N THR A 4 -13.02 -7.90 -11.58
CA THR A 4 -13.15 -6.84 -12.61
C THR A 4 -12.41 -5.57 -12.23
N ILE A 5 -12.48 -5.17 -10.95
CA ILE A 5 -11.70 -4.04 -10.41
C ILE A 5 -10.21 -4.39 -10.47
N TYR A 6 -9.83 -5.59 -10.05
CA TYR A 6 -8.44 -6.06 -10.07
C TYR A 6 -7.85 -6.04 -11.48
N ALA A 7 -8.55 -6.57 -12.47
CA ALA A 7 -8.09 -6.57 -13.86
C ALA A 7 -7.88 -5.14 -14.39
N THR A 8 -8.80 -4.24 -14.08
CA THR A 8 -8.71 -2.82 -14.48
C THR A 8 -7.54 -2.13 -13.80
N PHE A 9 -7.40 -2.34 -12.49
CA PHE A 9 -6.33 -1.79 -11.67
C PHE A 9 -4.94 -2.27 -12.13
N ILE A 10 -4.77 -3.57 -12.38
CA ILE A 10 -3.51 -4.15 -12.87
C ILE A 10 -3.14 -3.57 -14.24
N LYS A 11 -4.10 -3.42 -15.15
CA LYS A 11 -3.86 -2.83 -16.47
C LYS A 11 -3.36 -1.39 -16.35
N ALA A 12 -4.00 -0.58 -15.51
CA ALA A 12 -3.57 0.79 -15.26
C ALA A 12 -2.19 0.86 -14.60
N TYR A 13 -1.92 -0.01 -13.62
CA TYR A 13 -0.64 -0.06 -12.93
C TYR A 13 0.50 -0.44 -13.88
N ILE A 14 0.29 -1.39 -14.79
CA ILE A 14 1.27 -1.76 -15.82
C ILE A 14 1.64 -0.55 -16.69
N GLN A 15 0.66 0.26 -17.10
CA GLN A 15 0.91 1.46 -17.91
C GLN A 15 1.72 2.50 -17.14
N ALA A 16 1.36 2.76 -15.87
CA ALA A 16 2.10 3.68 -15.01
C ALA A 16 3.52 3.17 -14.70
N ALA A 17 3.69 1.87 -14.48
CA ALA A 17 5.00 1.27 -14.25
C ALA A 17 5.90 1.36 -15.48
N ALA A 18 5.32 1.21 -16.68
CA ALA A 18 6.05 1.37 -17.94
C ALA A 18 6.55 2.81 -18.14
N SER A 19 5.75 3.83 -17.80
CA SER A 19 6.20 5.24 -17.88
C SER A 19 7.30 5.59 -16.87
N MET A 20 7.48 4.76 -15.84
CA MET A 20 8.54 4.86 -14.85
C MET A 20 9.73 3.92 -15.13
N ASN A 21 9.79 3.31 -16.32
CA ASN A 21 10.84 2.38 -16.75
C ASN A 21 10.99 1.13 -15.86
N MET A 22 9.91 0.69 -15.20
CA MET A 22 9.94 -0.55 -14.44
C MET A 22 9.95 -1.76 -15.37
N THR A 23 10.83 -2.74 -15.12
CA THR A 23 10.91 -3.97 -15.90
C THR A 23 9.99 -5.04 -15.31
N ARG A 24 8.96 -5.46 -16.05
CA ARG A 24 8.09 -6.58 -15.66
C ARG A 24 8.86 -7.91 -15.70
N VAL A 25 8.62 -8.78 -14.72
CA VAL A 25 9.19 -10.14 -14.65
C VAL A 25 8.09 -11.18 -14.47
N ALA A 26 8.47 -12.47 -14.43
CA ALA A 26 7.54 -13.54 -14.10
C ALA A 26 6.85 -13.28 -12.75
N SER A 27 5.55 -13.55 -12.69
CA SER A 27 4.79 -13.35 -11.45
C SER A 27 5.13 -14.44 -10.44
N VAL A 28 5.20 -14.08 -9.17
CA VAL A 28 5.48 -15.02 -8.07
C VAL A 28 4.24 -15.14 -7.22
N ALA A 29 3.72 -16.36 -7.08
CA ALA A 29 2.53 -16.61 -6.27
C ALA A 29 2.74 -16.12 -4.82
N PRO A 30 1.71 -15.52 -4.18
CA PRO A 30 0.33 -15.38 -4.67
C PRO A 30 0.09 -14.15 -5.57
N PHE A 31 1.13 -13.38 -5.91
CA PHE A 31 0.98 -12.12 -6.64
C PHE A 31 0.84 -12.30 -8.15
N GLY A 32 -0.04 -11.51 -8.78
CA GLY A 32 -0.29 -11.55 -10.22
C GLY A 32 0.51 -10.54 -11.06
N LEU A 33 1.29 -9.67 -10.43
CA LEU A 33 2.12 -8.68 -11.13
C LEU A 33 3.42 -8.42 -10.36
N CYS A 34 4.55 -8.66 -11.03
CA CYS A 34 5.89 -8.48 -10.45
C CYS A 34 6.83 -7.76 -11.41
N PHE A 35 7.83 -7.12 -10.81
CA PHE A 35 8.85 -6.32 -11.47
C PHE A 35 10.24 -6.64 -10.92
N SER A 36 11.28 -6.33 -11.68
CA SER A 36 12.65 -6.37 -11.18
C SER A 36 12.84 -5.31 -10.09
N SER A 37 13.47 -5.70 -8.98
CA SER A 37 13.89 -4.79 -7.92
C SER A 37 15.28 -4.18 -8.16
N LYS A 38 15.92 -4.46 -9.30
CA LYS A 38 17.27 -3.95 -9.60
C LYS A 38 17.29 -2.42 -9.60
N GLY A 39 18.18 -1.85 -8.80
CA GLY A 39 18.29 -0.39 -8.62
C GLY A 39 17.23 0.21 -7.70
N ILE A 40 16.50 -0.61 -6.95
CA ILE A 40 15.64 -0.21 -5.83
C ILE A 40 16.22 -0.84 -4.56
N ASP A 41 17.04 -0.09 -3.84
CA ASP A 41 17.84 -0.57 -2.70
C ASP A 41 17.37 0.03 -1.37
N SER A 42 16.37 0.91 -1.38
CA SER A 42 15.86 1.55 -0.16
C SER A 42 14.37 1.88 -0.23
N SER A 43 13.75 2.01 0.95
CA SER A 43 12.35 2.47 1.10
C SER A 43 12.15 3.89 0.56
N LYS A 44 13.18 4.74 0.60
CA LYS A 44 13.17 6.07 -0.01
C LYS A 44 13.01 6.00 -1.53
N GLN A 45 13.71 5.06 -2.18
CA GLN A 45 13.59 4.85 -3.63
C GLN A 45 12.24 4.26 -4.01
N LEU A 46 11.63 3.42 -3.17
CA LEU A 46 10.24 2.97 -3.36
C LEU A 46 9.23 4.13 -3.40
N ARG A 47 9.54 5.32 -2.88
CA ARG A 47 8.62 6.46 -2.98
C ARG A 47 8.59 7.11 -4.36
N SER A 48 9.68 7.02 -5.13
CA SER A 48 9.85 7.74 -6.39
C SER A 48 10.05 6.84 -7.60
N LYS A 49 10.39 5.56 -7.41
CA LYS A 49 10.66 4.62 -8.50
C LYS A 49 9.51 3.66 -8.81
N VAL A 50 8.38 3.75 -8.11
CA VAL A 50 7.19 2.96 -8.40
C VAL A 50 5.93 3.83 -8.38
N PRO A 51 4.88 3.48 -9.14
CA PRO A 51 3.64 4.23 -9.15
C PRO A 51 3.00 4.30 -7.76
N ALA A 52 2.64 5.51 -7.35
CA ALA A 52 1.73 5.73 -6.22
C ALA A 52 0.29 5.39 -6.62
N ILE A 53 -0.51 4.96 -5.66
CA ILE A 53 -1.92 4.63 -5.85
C ILE A 53 -2.73 5.57 -4.96
N ASP A 54 -3.66 6.32 -5.54
CA ASP A 54 -4.56 7.18 -4.78
C ASP A 54 -5.95 6.54 -4.74
N LEU A 55 -6.43 6.24 -3.53
CA LEU A 55 -7.84 5.94 -3.29
C LEU A 55 -8.57 7.27 -3.11
N VAL A 56 -9.31 7.69 -4.12
CA VAL A 56 -10.15 8.90 -4.06
C VAL A 56 -11.40 8.56 -3.25
N LEU A 57 -11.69 9.37 -2.23
CA LEU A 57 -12.78 9.13 -1.29
C LEU A 57 -13.97 10.06 -1.61
N GLN A 58 -14.51 10.77 -0.62
CA GLN A 58 -15.71 11.61 -0.76
C GLN A 58 -15.55 12.80 -1.71
N SER A 59 -14.33 13.17 -2.08
CA SER A 59 -14.05 14.21 -3.07
C SER A 59 -12.68 14.00 -3.71
N GLU A 60 -12.44 14.67 -4.83
CA GLU A 60 -11.11 14.65 -5.49
C GLU A 60 -9.99 15.16 -4.60
N MET A 61 -10.29 15.97 -3.59
CA MET A 61 -9.30 16.51 -2.65
C MET A 61 -8.96 15.54 -1.52
N VAL A 62 -9.83 14.57 -1.22
CA VAL A 62 -9.63 13.62 -0.14
C VAL A 62 -9.16 12.30 -0.72
N LYS A 63 -7.84 12.09 -0.64
CA LYS A 63 -7.17 10.91 -1.19
C LYS A 63 -6.39 10.19 -0.11
N TRP A 64 -6.58 8.87 -0.01
CA TRP A 64 -5.63 8.01 0.68
C TRP A 64 -4.57 7.57 -0.32
N ARG A 65 -3.36 8.12 -0.16
CA ARG A 65 -2.21 7.78 -1.02
C ARG A 65 -1.43 6.60 -0.46
N ILE A 66 -1.36 5.53 -1.24
CA ILE A 66 -0.53 4.34 -1.00
C ILE A 66 0.77 4.49 -1.79
N LEU A 67 1.88 4.55 -1.06
CA LEU A 67 3.24 4.66 -1.64
C LEU A 67 3.88 3.28 -1.82
N GLY A 68 4.99 3.23 -2.55
CA GLY A 68 5.70 2.00 -2.89
C GLY A 68 6.01 1.06 -1.72
N ARG A 69 6.25 1.59 -0.51
CA ARG A 69 6.44 0.74 0.68
C ARG A 69 5.19 -0.09 1.00
N ASN A 70 4.00 0.47 0.85
CA ASN A 70 2.72 -0.17 1.18
C ASN A 70 2.05 -0.84 -0.03
N SER A 71 2.61 -0.67 -1.23
CA SER A 71 2.10 -1.31 -2.45
C SER A 71 3.02 -2.40 -3.01
N MET A 72 4.32 -2.35 -2.79
CA MET A 72 5.27 -3.30 -3.36
C MET A 72 5.88 -4.20 -2.30
N VAL A 73 5.72 -5.51 -2.47
CA VAL A 73 6.27 -6.57 -1.62
C VAL A 73 7.57 -7.05 -2.24
N ARG A 74 8.68 -6.99 -1.49
CA ARG A 74 9.93 -7.62 -1.92
C ARG A 74 9.83 -9.12 -1.69
N VAL A 75 9.94 -9.90 -2.75
CA VAL A 75 9.85 -11.38 -2.70
C VAL A 75 11.25 -11.98 -2.53
N ASN A 76 12.23 -11.40 -3.22
CA ASN A 76 13.65 -11.71 -3.07
C ASN A 76 14.50 -10.49 -3.50
N ASP A 77 15.81 -10.66 -3.64
CA ASP A 77 16.72 -9.58 -3.99
C ASP A 77 16.49 -9.01 -5.40
N GLU A 78 15.92 -9.80 -6.32
CA GLU A 78 15.76 -9.49 -7.73
C GLU A 78 14.31 -9.17 -8.15
N VAL A 79 13.33 -9.54 -7.31
CA VAL A 79 11.90 -9.46 -7.63
C VAL A 79 11.12 -8.77 -6.52
N MET A 80 10.29 -7.82 -6.93
CA MET A 80 9.24 -7.21 -6.11
C MET A 80 7.89 -7.28 -6.81
N CYS A 81 6.84 -7.55 -6.05
CA CYS A 81 5.50 -7.77 -6.57
C CYS A 81 4.51 -6.74 -6.03
N LEU A 82 3.50 -6.42 -6.83
CA LEU A 82 2.41 -5.58 -6.40
C LEU A 82 1.55 -6.35 -5.38
N GLY A 83 1.46 -5.82 -4.17
CA GLY A 83 0.79 -6.42 -3.00
C GLY A 83 -0.74 -6.33 -3.04
N PHE A 84 -1.34 -6.50 -4.22
CA PHE A 84 -2.78 -6.54 -4.44
C PHE A 84 -3.14 -7.87 -5.09
N LEU A 85 -4.23 -8.49 -4.63
CA LEU A 85 -4.63 -9.83 -5.03
C LEU A 85 -6.02 -9.84 -5.68
N ASP A 86 -6.19 -10.74 -6.65
CA ASP A 86 -7.50 -11.08 -7.20
C ASP A 86 -8.28 -11.89 -6.16
N GLY A 87 -9.47 -11.40 -5.80
CA GLY A 87 -10.37 -12.00 -4.82
C GLY A 87 -11.51 -12.80 -5.45
N GLY A 88 -11.55 -12.92 -6.78
CA GLY A 88 -12.63 -13.60 -7.49
C GLY A 88 -13.83 -12.69 -7.82
N LEU A 89 -14.83 -13.29 -8.47
CA LEU A 89 -16.01 -12.59 -9.04
C LEU A 89 -17.11 -12.26 -8.02
N SER A 90 -17.07 -12.85 -6.82
CA SER A 90 -18.14 -12.68 -5.83
C SER A 90 -17.62 -12.55 -4.39
N PRO A 91 -16.70 -11.60 -4.12
CA PRO A 91 -16.31 -11.32 -2.75
C PRO A 91 -17.43 -10.57 -2.02
N MET A 92 -17.55 -10.76 -0.70
CA MET A 92 -18.48 -9.97 0.13
C MET A 92 -18.18 -8.47 0.11
N THR A 93 -16.92 -8.10 -0.13
CA THR A 93 -16.47 -6.70 -0.20
C THR A 93 -15.55 -6.54 -1.41
N SER A 94 -15.83 -5.56 -2.27
CA SER A 94 -15.10 -5.41 -3.55
C SER A 94 -13.63 -5.02 -3.36
N ILE A 95 -13.31 -4.21 -2.35
CA ILE A 95 -11.96 -3.80 -2.00
C ILE A 95 -11.76 -3.97 -0.50
N VAL A 96 -10.71 -4.71 -0.13
CA VAL A 96 -10.27 -4.90 1.26
C VAL A 96 -8.85 -4.37 1.36
N LEU A 97 -8.62 -3.38 2.22
CA LEU A 97 -7.27 -2.93 2.58
C LEU A 97 -6.71 -3.89 3.62
N GLY A 98 -5.68 -4.64 3.23
CA GLY A 98 -5.02 -5.61 4.11
C GLY A 98 -3.96 -4.97 5.00
N GLY A 99 -3.44 -5.73 5.96
CA GLY A 99 -2.43 -5.25 6.92
C GLY A 99 -1.24 -4.56 6.25
N TYR A 100 -0.74 -5.09 5.13
CA TYR A 100 0.40 -4.50 4.40
C TYR A 100 0.15 -3.06 3.93
N GLN A 101 -1.09 -2.76 3.51
CA GLN A 101 -1.47 -1.40 3.11
C GLN A 101 -1.62 -0.46 4.29
N LEU A 102 -1.83 -0.99 5.50
CA LEU A 102 -2.06 -0.23 6.74
C LEU A 102 -0.80 -0.07 7.59
N GLU A 103 0.29 -0.79 7.29
CA GLU A 103 1.57 -0.64 7.97
C GLU A 103 2.10 0.80 7.90
N ASP A 104 2.65 1.29 9.02
CA ASP A 104 3.21 2.63 9.14
C ASP A 104 2.22 3.76 8.76
N ILE A 105 0.92 3.53 8.97
CA ILE A 105 -0.16 4.52 8.85
C ILE A 105 -0.94 4.56 10.17
N VAL A 106 -1.19 5.77 10.68
CA VAL A 106 -2.07 5.96 11.83
C VAL A 106 -3.51 6.02 11.34
N LEU A 107 -4.35 5.13 11.86
CA LEU A 107 -5.79 5.13 11.60
C LEU A 107 -6.53 5.53 12.88
N GLN A 108 -7.39 6.53 12.76
CA GLN A 108 -8.25 6.99 13.83
C GLN A 108 -9.70 6.64 13.51
N PHE A 109 -10.28 5.71 14.27
CA PHE A 109 -11.69 5.37 14.19
C PHE A 109 -12.46 6.23 15.19
N ASP A 110 -13.03 7.34 14.73
CA ASP A 110 -13.91 8.18 15.55
C ASP A 110 -15.35 7.71 15.41
N LEU A 111 -15.78 6.90 16.38
CA LEU A 111 -17.14 6.37 16.43
C LEU A 111 -18.18 7.45 16.78
N GLY A 112 -17.79 8.52 17.47
CA GLY A 112 -18.69 9.60 17.88
C GLY A 112 -19.15 10.44 16.68
N THR A 113 -18.27 10.63 15.71
CA THR A 113 -18.58 11.35 14.45
C THR A 113 -18.78 10.41 13.25
N SER A 114 -18.64 9.09 13.43
CA SER A 114 -18.67 8.10 12.35
C SER A 114 -17.64 8.38 11.25
N MET A 115 -16.44 8.81 11.64
CA MET A 115 -15.36 9.19 10.73
C MET A 115 -14.13 8.29 10.88
N LEU A 116 -13.46 8.04 9.75
CA LEU A 116 -12.14 7.44 9.71
C LEU A 116 -11.11 8.53 9.34
N GLY A 117 -10.24 8.85 10.28
CA GLY A 117 -9.03 9.64 10.03
C GLY A 117 -7.86 8.74 9.63
N PHE A 118 -7.02 9.20 8.72
CA PHE A 118 -5.80 8.51 8.32
C PHE A 118 -4.66 9.51 8.13
N SER A 119 -3.46 9.14 8.57
CA SER A 119 -2.26 9.92 8.29
C SER A 119 -1.71 9.57 6.89
N PRO A 120 -0.83 10.42 6.31
CA PRO A 120 0.14 9.93 5.34
C PRO A 120 0.99 8.79 5.94
N SER A 121 1.70 8.04 5.09
CA SER A 121 2.70 7.07 5.59
C SER A 121 3.72 7.78 6.49
N LEU A 122 3.87 7.30 7.72
CA LEU A 122 4.78 7.85 8.73
C LEU A 122 6.23 7.89 8.27
N LEU A 123 6.59 6.98 7.38
CA LEU A 123 7.93 6.87 6.83
C LEU A 123 8.33 8.14 6.07
N VAL A 124 7.36 8.88 5.53
CA VAL A 124 7.60 10.19 4.90
C VAL A 124 8.29 11.14 5.86
N TRP A 125 8.03 11.01 7.16
CA TRP A 125 8.65 11.76 8.26
C TRP A 125 9.77 10.98 8.96
N GLU A 126 10.31 9.95 8.32
CA GLU A 126 11.42 9.13 8.85
C GLU A 126 11.09 8.50 10.22
N THR A 127 9.82 8.15 10.43
CA THR A 127 9.34 7.41 11.60
C THR A 127 8.40 6.26 11.20
N SER A 128 8.07 5.40 12.14
CA SER A 128 7.30 4.17 11.98
C SER A 128 6.38 3.94 13.17
N CYS A 129 5.40 3.05 13.03
CA CYS A 129 4.55 2.69 14.17
C CYS A 129 5.35 2.07 15.34
N SER A 130 6.48 1.42 15.04
CA SER A 130 7.37 0.83 16.06
C SER A 130 8.17 1.86 16.86
N ASP A 131 8.28 3.11 16.41
CA ASP A 131 9.01 4.15 17.15
C ASP A 131 8.19 4.72 18.31
N PHE A 132 6.92 4.31 18.45
CA PHE A 132 6.06 4.72 19.54
C PHE A 132 6.58 4.20 20.89
N LYS A 133 6.81 5.11 21.85
CA LYS A 133 7.30 4.78 23.18
C LYS A 133 6.14 4.43 24.12
N PHE A 134 5.95 3.14 24.40
CA PHE A 134 4.94 2.67 25.34
C PHE A 134 5.30 2.93 26.82
N ASP A 135 6.59 2.96 27.15
CA ASP A 135 7.09 3.04 28.54
C ASP A 135 6.81 4.38 29.24
N SER A 136 6.33 5.39 28.50
CA SER A 136 5.90 6.68 29.06
C SER A 136 4.43 6.70 29.49
N TRP A 137 3.67 5.61 29.32
CA TRP A 137 2.29 5.55 29.82
C TRP A 137 2.28 5.23 31.33
N PRO A 138 1.58 6.02 32.17
CA PRO A 138 1.41 5.69 33.58
C PRO A 138 0.79 4.30 33.69
N LYS A 139 1.44 3.37 34.40
CA LYS A 139 1.00 1.96 34.55
C LYS A 139 -0.36 1.76 35.25
N TYR A 140 -1.14 2.83 35.47
CA TYR A 140 -2.41 2.81 36.18
C TYR A 140 -3.42 3.73 35.48
N SER A 141 -4.08 3.20 34.45
CA SER A 141 -5.35 3.73 33.95
C SER A 141 -6.10 2.66 33.16
N LEU A 142 -6.46 1.60 33.87
CA LEU A 142 -7.65 0.78 33.60
C LEU A 142 -8.38 0.59 34.93
#